data_AF-A0A4S2ABV1-F1
#
_entry.id   AF-A0A4S2ABV1-F1
#
_cell.length_a   1.000
_cell.length_b   1.000
_cell.length_c   1.000
_cell.angle_alpha   90.00
_cell.angle_beta   90.00
_cell.angle_gamma   90.00
#
_symmetry.space_group_name_H-M   'P 1'
#
loop_
_entity.id
_entity.type
_entity.pdbx_description
1 polymer ?
#
loop_
_entity_poly.entity_id
_entity_poly.type
_entity_poly.pdbx_seq_one_letter_code
_entity_poly.pdbx_strand_id
1 'polypeptide(L)'
;MKNIRTLTAMGYLLIALLMSGIVYTWFSEWRDMERLETMNRQIESFRKEINIIHIQLIKFSLLGESVLEWDDEDLECYHIQRMAMDSMLCRFKTIYPVERIDSVRHLLADKELQMRWIVQVLDEQQALNEKIARQVPVIVQKSVQEQPQKPKRKGFLGIFGKKERPKPTVTTTMLHSLNRDMIAEQRAQSHHLSEHADSLAARNMELNRQLQELIRQMDEKVQADLQKRNTEITTMREQSFIQIGGLTGFVLLLLIISYIIIHRDAKRIKRYKRKTTDLIEQLKLSIEQNEALIASRKKVVHTITHELRTPLTTIIGYTELLWKECSNGNNVHFLQSIQQSSDRMRDMLNTLLSFFRLDNGKEQP
;
A
#
# COMPACT_ATOMS: atom_id res chain seq x y z
N MET A 1 35.82 -5.64 32.58
CA MET A 1 34.83 -6.58 32.01
C MET A 1 33.38 -6.17 32.24
N LYS A 2 32.98 -5.72 33.45
CA LYS A 2 31.59 -5.28 33.75
C LYS A 2 31.00 -4.26 32.74
N ASN A 3 31.76 -3.22 32.38
CA ASN A 3 31.28 -2.17 31.47
C ASN A 3 31.01 -2.62 30.02
N ILE A 4 31.70 -3.68 29.54
CA ILE A 4 31.51 -4.18 28.17
C ILE A 4 30.21 -4.98 28.08
N ARG A 5 29.87 -5.70 29.15
CA ARG A 5 28.66 -6.51 29.23
C ARG A 5 27.41 -5.64 29.37
N THR A 6 27.50 -4.52 30.09
CA THR A 6 26.41 -3.53 30.16
C THR A 6 26.24 -2.75 28.85
N LEU A 7 27.34 -2.45 28.14
CA LEU A 7 27.28 -1.77 26.84
C LEU A 7 26.63 -2.65 25.75
N THR A 8 26.97 -3.94 25.72
CA THR A 8 26.34 -4.90 24.81
C THR A 8 24.87 -5.12 25.13
N ALA A 9 24.51 -5.22 26.42
CA ALA A 9 23.11 -5.30 26.84
C ALA A 9 22.28 -4.06 26.44
N MET A 10 22.82 -2.85 26.60
CA MET A 10 22.17 -1.63 26.13
C MET A 10 21.98 -1.60 24.61
N GLY A 11 22.96 -2.10 23.84
CA GLY A 11 22.85 -2.21 22.38
C GLY A 11 21.71 -3.12 21.93
N TYR A 12 21.56 -4.30 22.54
CA TYR A 12 20.45 -5.20 22.24
C TYR A 12 19.09 -4.62 22.66
N LEU A 13 19.04 -3.91 23.78
CA LEU A 13 17.82 -3.26 24.25
C LEU A 13 17.37 -2.12 23.33
N LEU A 14 18.34 -1.37 22.78
CA LEU A 14 18.08 -0.35 21.77
C LEU A 14 17.54 -0.95 20.46
N ILE A 15 18.12 -2.06 20.00
CA ILE A 15 17.66 -2.78 18.80
C ILE A 15 16.23 -3.31 19.02
N ALA A 16 15.93 -3.87 20.20
CA ALA A 16 14.60 -4.37 20.51
C ALA A 16 13.54 -3.25 20.50
N LEU A 17 13.86 -2.06 21.05
CA LEU A 17 13.00 -0.88 21.01
C LEU A 17 12.74 -0.40 19.57
N LEU A 18 13.78 -0.43 18.73
CA LEU A 18 13.68 -0.07 17.32
C LEU A 18 12.80 -1.01 16.52
N MET A 19 13.01 -2.32 16.70
CA MET A 19 12.20 -3.33 16.05
C MET A 19 10.74 -3.22 16.50
N SER A 20 10.48 -2.96 17.79
CA SER A 20 9.13 -2.72 18.28
C SER A 20 8.50 -1.47 17.69
N GLY A 21 9.27 -0.39 17.50
CA GLY A 21 8.83 0.84 16.84
C GLY A 21 8.47 0.61 15.37
N ILE A 22 9.32 -0.11 14.62
CA ILE A 22 9.08 -0.49 13.22
C ILE A 22 7.80 -1.32 13.09
N VAL A 23 7.61 -2.32 13.95
CA VAL A 23 6.42 -3.18 13.93
C VAL A 23 5.16 -2.38 14.26
N TYR A 24 5.24 -1.45 15.21
CA TYR A 24 4.11 -0.60 15.56
C TYR A 24 3.70 0.32 14.40
N THR A 25 4.67 1.00 13.76
CA THR A 25 4.39 1.88 12.61
C THR A 25 3.88 1.11 11.41
N TRP A 26 4.47 -0.07 11.12
CA TRP A 26 3.98 -0.96 10.08
C TRP A 26 2.52 -1.36 10.32
N PHE A 27 2.18 -1.69 11.56
CA PHE A 27 0.83 -2.10 11.92
C PHE A 27 -0.18 -0.94 11.85
N SER A 28 0.22 0.29 12.19
CA SER A 28 -0.64 1.46 11.99
C SER A 28 -0.86 1.79 10.52
N GLU A 29 0.19 1.78 9.70
CA GLU A 29 0.10 2.01 8.26
C GLU A 29 -0.74 0.92 7.57
N TRP A 30 -0.56 -0.33 7.97
CA TRP A 30 -1.34 -1.45 7.45
C TRP A 30 -2.85 -1.26 7.70
N ARG A 31 -3.21 -0.85 8.92
CA ARG A 31 -4.61 -0.64 9.30
C ARG A 31 -5.25 0.51 8.52
N ASP A 32 -4.50 1.58 8.27
CA ASP A 32 -4.97 2.70 7.46
C ASP A 32 -5.10 2.30 5.98
N MET A 33 -4.17 1.51 5.44
CA MET A 33 -4.24 0.96 4.09
C MET A 33 -5.48 0.05 3.91
N GLU A 34 -5.78 -0.80 4.88
CA GLU A 34 -6.95 -1.69 4.83
C GLU A 34 -8.29 -0.91 4.88
N ARG A 35 -8.34 0.19 5.64
CA ARG A 35 -9.47 1.14 5.61
C ARG A 35 -9.58 1.84 4.25
N LEU A 36 -8.46 2.22 3.63
CA LEU A 36 -8.48 2.83 2.30
C LEU A 36 -8.97 1.84 1.23
N GLU A 37 -8.51 0.58 1.28
CA GLU A 37 -8.91 -0.47 0.33
C GLU A 37 -10.41 -0.78 0.41
N THR A 38 -10.95 -0.94 1.63
CA THR A 38 -12.38 -1.22 1.82
C THR A 38 -13.24 -0.11 1.25
N MET A 39 -12.88 1.15 1.53
CA MET A 39 -13.54 2.31 0.94
C MET A 39 -13.37 2.38 -0.59
N ASN A 40 -12.24 1.89 -1.13
CA ASN A 40 -12.01 1.84 -2.58
C ASN A 40 -12.92 0.81 -3.26
N ARG A 41 -13.04 -0.39 -2.69
CA ARG A 41 -13.94 -1.44 -3.20
C ARG A 41 -15.40 -0.99 -3.20
N GLN A 42 -15.82 -0.24 -2.19
CA GLN A 42 -17.17 0.33 -2.12
C GLN A 42 -17.41 1.33 -3.26
N ILE A 43 -16.46 2.24 -3.52
CA ILE A 43 -16.54 3.22 -4.61
C ILE A 43 -16.55 2.53 -5.98
N GLU A 44 -15.73 1.50 -6.19
CA GLU A 44 -15.71 0.75 -7.45
C GLU A 44 -17.02 -0.02 -7.69
N SER A 45 -17.56 -0.66 -6.64
CA SER A 45 -18.88 -1.32 -6.72
C SER A 45 -19.95 -0.31 -7.10
N PHE A 46 -19.94 0.85 -6.44
CA PHE A 46 -20.89 1.92 -6.70
C PHE A 46 -20.77 2.50 -8.11
N ARG A 47 -19.55 2.68 -8.63
CA ARG A 47 -19.34 3.12 -10.02
C ARG A 47 -19.89 2.12 -11.03
N LYS A 48 -19.72 0.83 -10.79
CA LYS A 48 -20.32 -0.21 -11.65
C LYS A 48 -21.84 -0.09 -11.68
N GLU A 49 -22.46 0.19 -10.54
CA GLU A 49 -23.91 0.37 -10.43
C GLU A 49 -24.39 1.62 -11.17
N ILE A 50 -23.69 2.76 -11.05
CA ILE A 50 -23.99 3.98 -11.82
C ILE A 50 -23.90 3.72 -13.33
N ASN A 51 -22.86 3.02 -13.77
CA ASN A 51 -22.68 2.66 -15.18
C ASN A 51 -23.79 1.72 -15.69
N ILE A 52 -24.21 0.76 -14.87
CA ILE A 52 -25.32 -0.14 -15.21
C ILE A 52 -26.62 0.67 -15.37
N ILE A 53 -26.92 1.58 -14.44
CA ILE A 53 -28.10 2.45 -14.52
C ILE A 53 -28.04 3.30 -15.79
N HIS A 54 -26.89 3.89 -16.11
CA HIS A 54 -26.71 4.65 -17.34
C HIS A 54 -27.07 3.83 -18.58
N ILE A 55 -26.48 2.64 -18.71
CA ILE A 55 -26.71 1.78 -19.86
C ILE A 55 -28.17 1.36 -19.94
N GLN A 56 -28.75 0.94 -18.83
CA GLN A 56 -30.15 0.52 -18.78
C GLN A 56 -31.09 1.69 -19.09
N LEU A 57 -30.77 2.91 -18.65
CA LEU A 57 -31.65 4.04 -18.84
C LEU A 57 -31.55 4.61 -20.26
N ILE A 58 -30.37 4.57 -20.88
CA ILE A 58 -30.23 4.83 -22.33
C ILE A 58 -31.06 3.82 -23.13
N LYS A 59 -30.93 2.52 -22.82
CA LYS A 59 -31.74 1.47 -23.45
C LYS A 59 -33.24 1.73 -23.27
N PHE A 60 -33.66 2.11 -22.07
CA PHE A 60 -35.06 2.41 -21.76
C PHE A 60 -35.58 3.67 -22.47
N SER A 61 -34.73 4.68 -22.65
CA SER A 61 -35.08 5.87 -23.41
C SER A 61 -35.36 5.52 -24.88
N LEU A 62 -34.49 4.69 -25.47
CA LEU A 62 -34.54 4.22 -26.86
C LEU A 62 -35.69 3.26 -27.17
N LEU A 63 -36.08 2.38 -26.24
CA LEU A 63 -37.17 1.42 -26.46
C LEU A 63 -38.45 2.11 -26.92
N GLY A 64 -38.72 3.32 -26.40
CA GLY A 64 -39.89 4.09 -26.75
C GLY A 64 -40.00 4.62 -28.18
N GLU A 65 -38.93 4.52 -28.97
CA GLU A 65 -38.93 4.96 -30.38
C GLU A 65 -39.65 3.96 -31.29
N SER A 66 -39.82 2.71 -30.85
CA SER A 66 -40.47 1.63 -31.61
C SER A 66 -41.93 1.37 -31.21
N VAL A 67 -42.57 2.29 -30.49
CA VAL A 67 -43.90 2.08 -29.89
C VAL A 67 -45.02 1.77 -30.90
N LEU A 68 -44.82 2.11 -32.18
CA LEU A 68 -45.77 1.89 -33.26
C LEU A 68 -45.94 0.41 -33.66
N GLU A 69 -44.99 -0.44 -33.30
CA GLU A 69 -44.98 -1.87 -33.64
C GLU A 69 -45.24 -2.78 -32.43
N TRP A 70 -45.53 -2.19 -31.27
CA TRP A 70 -45.64 -2.93 -30.01
C TRP A 70 -46.95 -3.70 -29.88
N ASP A 71 -46.84 -4.89 -29.30
CA ASP A 71 -47.96 -5.67 -28.79
C ASP A 71 -48.04 -5.63 -27.24
N ASP A 72 -49.01 -6.37 -26.69
CA ASP A 72 -49.19 -6.49 -25.23
C ASP A 72 -47.97 -7.11 -24.52
N GLU A 73 -47.20 -7.98 -25.19
CA GLU A 73 -46.02 -8.66 -24.63
C GLU A 73 -44.82 -7.69 -24.54
N ASP A 74 -44.64 -6.85 -25.55
CA ASP A 74 -43.65 -5.76 -25.56
C ASP A 74 -43.93 -4.73 -24.45
N LEU A 75 -45.20 -4.41 -24.24
CA LEU A 75 -45.63 -3.51 -23.18
C LEU A 75 -45.35 -4.07 -21.78
N GLU A 76 -45.57 -5.37 -21.58
CA GLU A 76 -45.24 -6.07 -20.34
C GLU A 76 -43.72 -6.11 -20.11
N CYS A 77 -42.93 -6.37 -21.16
CA CYS A 77 -41.47 -6.30 -21.11
C CYS A 77 -40.98 -4.90 -20.70
N TYR A 78 -41.59 -3.86 -21.28
CA TYR A 78 -41.29 -2.46 -20.91
C TYR A 78 -41.62 -2.16 -19.45
N HIS A 79 -42.77 -2.64 -18.95
CA HIS A 79 -43.15 -2.50 -17.55
C HIS A 79 -42.14 -3.15 -16.59
N ILE A 80 -41.72 -4.38 -16.88
CA ILE A 80 -40.74 -5.12 -16.07
C ILE A 80 -39.41 -4.36 -16.01
N GLN A 81 -38.92 -3.86 -17.15
CA GLN A 81 -37.69 -3.08 -17.19
C GLN A 81 -37.80 -1.77 -16.40
N ARG A 82 -38.94 -1.07 -16.49
CA ARG A 82 -39.20 0.12 -15.67
C ARG A 82 -39.18 -0.20 -14.17
N MET A 83 -39.77 -1.31 -13.75
CA MET A 83 -39.79 -1.71 -12.34
C MET A 83 -38.39 -2.07 -11.82
N ALA A 84 -37.57 -2.72 -12.63
CA ALA A 84 -36.16 -2.94 -12.30
C ALA A 84 -35.40 -1.61 -12.14
N MET A 85 -35.64 -0.65 -13.03
CA MET A 85 -35.06 0.70 -12.95
C MET A 85 -35.51 1.44 -11.68
N ASP A 86 -36.79 1.38 -11.34
CA ASP A 86 -37.37 2.02 -10.15
C ASP A 86 -36.73 1.49 -8.87
N SER A 87 -36.57 0.17 -8.77
CA SER A 87 -35.89 -0.47 -7.63
C SER A 87 -34.42 -0.04 -7.52
N MET A 88 -33.72 0.15 -8.64
CA MET A 88 -32.34 0.65 -8.61
C MET A 88 -32.29 2.11 -8.17
N LEU A 89 -33.11 2.98 -8.74
CA LEU A 89 -33.21 4.40 -8.38
C LEU A 89 -33.52 4.59 -6.89
N CYS A 90 -34.38 3.75 -6.30
CA CYS A 90 -34.66 3.77 -4.86
C CYS A 90 -33.42 3.53 -4.00
N ARG A 91 -32.47 2.69 -4.43
CA ARG A 91 -31.25 2.42 -3.67
C ARG A 91 -30.32 3.64 -3.61
N PHE A 92 -30.37 4.52 -4.61
CA PHE A 92 -29.57 5.74 -4.69
C PHE A 92 -30.12 6.90 -3.86
N LYS A 93 -31.37 6.79 -3.39
CA LYS A 93 -32.05 7.79 -2.54
C LYS A 93 -31.33 8.03 -1.21
N THR A 94 -30.48 7.10 -0.77
CA THR A 94 -29.66 7.24 0.45
C THR A 94 -28.41 8.09 0.26
N ILE A 95 -27.98 8.33 -0.98
CA ILE A 95 -26.68 8.96 -1.32
C ILE A 95 -26.86 10.30 -2.06
N TYR A 96 -28.03 10.50 -2.69
CA TYR A 96 -28.34 11.65 -3.53
C TYR A 96 -29.67 12.33 -3.14
N PRO A 97 -29.87 13.60 -3.56
CA PRO A 97 -31.09 14.33 -3.25
C PRO A 97 -32.35 13.60 -3.75
N VAL A 98 -33.24 13.34 -2.81
CA VAL A 98 -34.47 12.57 -2.97
C VAL A 98 -35.39 13.14 -4.06
N GLU A 99 -35.51 14.46 -4.12
CA GLU A 99 -36.44 15.18 -5.00
C GLU A 99 -36.20 14.89 -6.48
N ARG A 100 -34.93 14.72 -6.87
CA ARG A 100 -34.53 14.55 -8.27
C ARG A 100 -34.73 13.12 -8.76
N ILE A 101 -34.45 12.16 -7.89
CA ILE A 101 -34.72 10.75 -8.13
C ILE A 101 -36.23 10.53 -8.27
N ASP A 102 -37.02 11.12 -7.37
CA ASP A 102 -38.49 11.00 -7.43
C ASP A 102 -39.07 11.67 -8.69
N SER A 103 -38.47 12.77 -9.18
CA SER A 103 -38.84 13.38 -10.46
C SER A 103 -38.59 12.46 -11.66
N VAL A 104 -37.39 11.83 -11.75
CA VAL A 104 -37.09 10.86 -12.82
C VAL A 104 -38.03 9.67 -12.77
N ARG A 105 -38.31 9.14 -11.57
CA ARG A 105 -39.26 8.02 -11.39
C ARG A 105 -40.67 8.37 -11.86
N HIS A 106 -41.14 9.58 -11.55
CA HIS A 106 -42.44 10.05 -12.00
C HIS A 106 -42.51 10.21 -13.52
N LEU A 107 -41.46 10.76 -14.14
CA LEU A 107 -41.36 10.87 -15.61
C LEU A 107 -41.35 9.51 -16.30
N LEU A 108 -40.67 8.51 -15.75
CA LEU A 108 -40.64 7.14 -16.29
C LEU A 108 -42.02 6.47 -16.20
N ALA A 109 -42.75 6.67 -15.09
CA ALA A 109 -44.11 6.14 -14.92
C ALA A 109 -45.11 6.82 -15.87
N ASP A 110 -44.97 8.13 -16.06
CA ASP A 110 -45.80 8.91 -16.96
C ASP A 110 -45.56 8.53 -18.44
N LYS A 111 -44.30 8.29 -18.82
CA LYS A 111 -43.92 7.78 -20.15
C LYS A 111 -44.57 6.43 -20.45
N GLU A 112 -44.54 5.50 -19.49
CA GLU A 112 -45.22 4.21 -19.63
C GLU A 112 -46.72 4.39 -19.85
N LEU A 113 -47.36 5.26 -19.08
CA LEU A 113 -48.80 5.52 -19.20
C LEU A 113 -49.19 6.06 -20.58
N GLN A 114 -48.37 6.95 -21.15
CA GLN A 114 -48.59 7.45 -22.51
C GLN A 114 -48.36 6.38 -23.59
N MET A 115 -47.38 5.49 -23.41
CA MET A 115 -47.16 4.38 -24.35
C MET A 115 -48.32 3.39 -24.36
N ARG A 116 -48.83 3.01 -23.18
CA ARG A 116 -50.02 2.16 -23.08
C ARG A 116 -51.20 2.75 -23.82
N TRP A 117 -51.39 4.07 -23.68
CA TRP A 117 -52.47 4.76 -24.36
C TRP A 117 -52.28 4.75 -25.89
N ILE A 118 -51.06 4.97 -26.39
CA ILE A 118 -50.78 4.92 -27.83
C ILE A 118 -51.05 3.53 -28.41
N VAL A 119 -50.58 2.47 -27.74
CA VAL A 119 -50.83 1.08 -28.17
C VAL A 119 -52.33 0.80 -28.21
N GLN A 120 -53.08 1.19 -27.17
CA GLN A 120 -54.54 1.00 -27.14
C GLN A 120 -55.25 1.70 -28.31
N VAL A 121 -54.83 2.91 -28.69
CA VAL A 121 -55.42 3.63 -29.82
C VAL A 121 -55.05 3.01 -31.17
N LEU A 122 -53.84 2.45 -31.30
CA LEU A 122 -53.44 1.70 -32.50
C LEU A 122 -54.27 0.42 -32.66
N ASP A 123 -54.52 -0.30 -31.57
CA ASP A 123 -55.41 -1.47 -31.56
C ASP A 123 -56.85 -1.11 -31.95
N GLU A 124 -57.37 0.01 -31.42
CA GLU A 124 -58.70 0.52 -31.80
C GLU A 124 -58.76 0.91 -33.28
N GLN A 125 -57.70 1.50 -33.84
CA GLN A 125 -57.61 1.77 -35.28
C GLN A 125 -57.60 0.49 -36.11
N GLN A 126 -56.87 -0.54 -35.67
CA GLN A 126 -56.83 -1.82 -36.37
C GLN A 126 -58.19 -2.51 -36.34
N ALA A 127 -58.89 -2.49 -35.20
CA ALA A 127 -60.25 -3.00 -35.06
C ALA A 127 -61.26 -2.23 -35.93
N LEU A 128 -61.13 -0.90 -36.02
CA LEU A 128 -61.94 -0.07 -36.90
C LEU A 128 -61.69 -0.41 -38.38
N ASN A 129 -60.42 -0.54 -38.79
CA ASN A 129 -60.04 -0.95 -40.14
C ASN A 129 -60.59 -2.34 -40.51
N GLU A 130 -60.56 -3.31 -39.59
CA GLU A 130 -61.19 -4.61 -39.80
C GLU A 130 -62.72 -4.51 -39.95
N LYS A 131 -63.38 -3.70 -39.13
CA LYS A 131 -64.83 -3.45 -39.21
C LYS A 131 -65.21 -2.85 -40.57
N ILE A 132 -64.39 -1.95 -41.10
CA ILE A 132 -64.55 -1.35 -42.44
C ILE A 132 -64.41 -2.43 -43.52
N ALA A 133 -63.35 -3.24 -43.45
CA ALA A 133 -63.11 -4.34 -44.39
C ALA A 133 -64.26 -5.35 -44.42
N ARG A 134 -64.97 -5.55 -43.30
CA ARG A 134 -66.15 -6.44 -43.19
C ARG A 134 -67.45 -5.77 -43.65
N GLN A 135 -67.67 -4.49 -43.36
CA GLN A 135 -68.96 -3.81 -43.62
C GLN A 135 -69.09 -3.25 -45.03
N VAL A 136 -68.00 -2.75 -45.63
CA VAL A 136 -68.03 -2.17 -46.98
C VAL A 136 -68.51 -3.18 -48.04
N PRO A 137 -68.03 -4.44 -48.08
CA PRO A 137 -68.52 -5.44 -49.04
C PRO A 137 -70.00 -5.77 -48.85
N VAL A 138 -70.49 -5.82 -47.61
CA VAL A 138 -71.90 -6.14 -47.28
C VAL A 138 -72.85 -5.05 -47.79
N ILE A 139 -72.45 -3.79 -47.70
CA ILE A 139 -73.25 -2.65 -48.18
C ILE A 139 -73.22 -2.59 -49.71
N VAL A 140 -72.06 -2.88 -50.33
CA VAL A 140 -71.94 -3.02 -51.78
C VAL A 140 -72.81 -4.18 -52.29
N GLN A 141 -72.85 -5.32 -51.60
CA GLN A 141 -73.68 -6.45 -51.96
C GLN A 141 -75.19 -6.15 -51.85
N LYS A 142 -75.61 -5.41 -50.81
CA LYS A 142 -76.99 -4.92 -50.68
C LYS A 142 -77.35 -3.93 -51.80
N SER A 143 -76.39 -3.13 -52.28
CA SER A 143 -76.61 -2.21 -53.41
C SER A 143 -76.83 -2.94 -54.75
N VAL A 144 -76.21 -4.11 -54.94
CA VAL A 144 -76.42 -4.97 -56.13
C VAL A 144 -77.83 -5.59 -56.15
N GLN A 145 -78.47 -5.73 -54.99
CA GLN A 145 -79.86 -6.21 -54.88
C GLN A 145 -80.93 -5.10 -55.08
N GLU A 146 -80.58 -3.81 -54.95
CA GLU A 146 -81.49 -2.70 -55.23
C GLU A 146 -81.49 -2.35 -56.73
N GLN A 147 -82.59 -2.66 -57.46
CA GLN A 147 -82.72 -2.26 -58.86
C GLN A 147 -82.78 -0.73 -59.02
N PRO A 148 -82.10 -0.14 -60.04
CA PRO A 148 -82.16 1.30 -60.29
C PRO A 148 -83.58 1.72 -60.74
N GLN A 149 -84.24 2.60 -59.98
CA GLN A 149 -85.48 3.22 -60.44
C GLN A 149 -85.20 4.12 -61.66
N LYS A 150 -85.80 3.78 -62.80
CA LYS A 150 -85.71 4.57 -64.04
C LYS A 150 -86.30 5.99 -63.83
N PRO A 151 -85.65 7.06 -64.35
CA PRO A 151 -86.17 8.41 -64.21
C PRO A 151 -87.49 8.56 -64.97
N LYS A 152 -88.58 8.93 -64.28
CA LYS A 152 -89.86 9.27 -64.92
C LYS A 152 -89.78 10.68 -65.51
N ARG A 153 -89.81 10.78 -66.84
CA ARG A 153 -90.03 12.06 -67.56
C ARG A 153 -91.51 12.43 -67.47
N LYS A 154 -91.83 13.61 -66.93
CA LYS A 154 -93.15 14.25 -67.10
C LYS A 154 -93.02 15.40 -68.11
N GLY A 155 -93.81 15.36 -69.19
CA GLY A 155 -93.96 16.43 -70.18
C GLY A 155 -94.62 15.94 -71.47
N PHE A 156 -95.85 16.40 -71.74
CA PHE A 156 -96.53 16.24 -73.03
C PHE A 156 -95.89 17.23 -74.02
N LEU A 157 -95.40 16.72 -75.16
CA LEU A 157 -94.70 17.43 -76.23
C LEU A 157 -93.36 18.15 -75.90
N GLY A 158 -92.26 17.55 -76.34
CA GLY A 158 -91.33 18.30 -77.19
C GLY A 158 -90.09 18.89 -76.53
N ILE A 159 -90.14 20.07 -75.91
CA ILE A 159 -88.93 20.92 -75.82
C ILE A 159 -88.59 21.49 -74.42
N PHE A 160 -89.41 21.35 -73.37
CA PHE A 160 -88.99 21.74 -72.01
C PHE A 160 -89.43 20.74 -70.95
N GLY A 161 -88.51 19.86 -70.55
CA GLY A 161 -88.66 19.01 -69.36
C GLY A 161 -87.40 19.09 -68.49
N LYS A 162 -87.50 19.75 -67.33
CA LYS A 162 -86.44 19.67 -66.30
C LYS A 162 -86.27 18.20 -65.89
N LYS A 163 -85.06 17.65 -66.06
CA LYS A 163 -84.70 16.36 -65.47
C LYS A 163 -84.63 16.55 -63.96
N GLU A 164 -85.58 16.00 -63.21
CA GLU A 164 -85.37 15.78 -61.78
C GLU A 164 -84.23 14.77 -61.62
N ARG A 165 -83.22 15.13 -60.84
CA ARG A 165 -82.15 14.21 -60.45
C ARG A 165 -82.80 13.05 -59.71
N PRO A 166 -82.46 11.77 -60.01
CA PRO A 166 -83.01 10.64 -59.26
C PRO A 166 -82.69 10.84 -57.77
N LYS A 167 -83.69 10.65 -56.90
CA LYS A 167 -83.47 10.64 -55.45
C LYS A 167 -82.42 9.55 -55.14
N PRO A 168 -81.39 9.83 -54.34
CA PRO A 168 -80.40 8.81 -54.01
C PRO A 168 -81.10 7.62 -53.34
N THR A 169 -80.83 6.42 -53.83
CA THR A 169 -81.33 5.18 -53.25
C THR A 169 -80.85 5.07 -51.80
N VAL A 170 -81.66 4.49 -50.91
CA VAL A 170 -81.38 4.41 -49.46
C VAL A 170 -79.97 3.87 -49.18
N THR A 171 -79.51 2.89 -49.98
CA THR A 171 -78.15 2.34 -49.85
C THR A 171 -77.04 3.33 -50.21
N THR A 172 -77.24 4.20 -51.20
CA THR A 172 -76.27 5.26 -51.53
C THR A 172 -76.17 6.29 -50.40
N THR A 173 -77.30 6.61 -49.75
CA THR A 173 -77.30 7.50 -48.58
C THR A 173 -76.64 6.84 -47.37
N MET A 174 -76.86 5.54 -47.12
CA MET A 174 -76.22 4.80 -46.03
C MET A 174 -74.71 4.62 -46.22
N LEU A 175 -74.25 4.38 -47.45
CA LEU A 175 -72.83 4.24 -47.77
C LEU A 175 -72.12 5.60 -47.62
N HIS A 176 -72.77 6.69 -48.05
CA HIS A 176 -72.26 8.04 -47.83
C HIS A 176 -72.27 8.46 -46.35
N SER A 177 -73.27 8.08 -45.56
CA SER A 177 -73.28 8.36 -44.12
C SER A 177 -72.20 7.56 -43.40
N LEU A 178 -72.09 6.25 -43.68
CA LEU A 178 -71.04 5.42 -43.10
C LEU A 178 -69.65 5.92 -43.47
N ASN A 179 -69.41 6.28 -44.73
CA ASN A 179 -68.14 6.85 -45.17
C ASN A 179 -67.85 8.21 -44.51
N ARG A 180 -68.88 9.04 -44.26
CA ARG A 180 -68.72 10.32 -43.57
C ARG A 180 -68.40 10.13 -42.09
N ASP A 181 -69.13 9.25 -41.41
CA ASP A 181 -68.95 8.95 -39.99
C ASP A 181 -67.57 8.30 -39.75
N MET A 182 -67.18 7.38 -40.64
CA MET A 182 -65.87 6.73 -40.65
C MET A 182 -64.70 7.71 -40.88
N ILE A 183 -64.82 8.62 -41.86
CA ILE A 183 -63.80 9.66 -42.08
C ILE A 183 -63.71 10.60 -40.87
N ALA A 184 -64.83 10.89 -40.22
CA ALA A 184 -64.84 11.71 -39.01
C ALA A 184 -64.14 11.01 -37.84
N GLU A 185 -64.42 9.71 -37.63
CA GLU A 185 -63.83 8.90 -36.57
C GLU A 185 -62.32 8.67 -36.79
N GLN A 186 -61.90 8.38 -38.02
CA GLN A 186 -60.49 8.27 -38.38
C GLN A 186 -59.74 9.59 -38.22
N ARG A 187 -60.36 10.73 -38.57
CA ARG A 187 -59.77 12.07 -38.34
C ARG A 187 -59.66 12.40 -36.86
N ALA A 188 -60.66 12.06 -36.06
CA ALA A 188 -60.64 12.28 -34.62
C ALA A 188 -59.53 11.45 -33.96
N GLN A 189 -59.43 10.15 -34.28
CA GLN A 189 -58.35 9.28 -33.79
C GLN A 189 -56.97 9.75 -34.25
N SER A 190 -56.81 10.15 -35.51
CA SER A 190 -55.53 10.67 -36.01
C SER A 190 -55.12 11.98 -35.33
N HIS A 191 -56.08 12.86 -35.02
CA HIS A 191 -55.83 14.09 -34.28
C HIS A 191 -55.38 13.78 -32.84
N HIS A 192 -56.07 12.88 -32.15
CA HIS A 192 -55.67 12.43 -30.82
C HIS A 192 -54.28 11.75 -30.84
N LEU A 193 -53.99 10.91 -31.83
CA LEU A 193 -52.68 10.28 -31.97
C LEU A 193 -51.57 11.33 -32.12
N SER A 194 -51.82 12.40 -32.89
CA SER A 194 -50.88 13.52 -33.06
C SER A 194 -50.66 14.29 -31.75
N GLU A 195 -51.72 14.64 -31.02
CA GLU A 195 -51.60 15.35 -29.73
C GLU A 195 -50.79 14.55 -28.71
N HIS A 196 -51.02 13.23 -28.65
CA HIS A 196 -50.30 12.35 -27.73
C HIS A 196 -48.88 12.05 -28.19
N ALA A 197 -48.61 11.96 -29.50
CA ALA A 197 -47.25 11.85 -30.04
C ALA A 197 -46.42 13.11 -29.76
N ASP A 198 -47.00 14.30 -29.92
CA ASP A 198 -46.37 15.58 -29.58
C ASP A 198 -46.11 15.68 -28.07
N SER A 199 -47.07 15.24 -27.24
CA SER A 199 -46.93 15.16 -25.78
C SER A 199 -45.79 14.20 -25.36
N LEU A 200 -45.72 13.03 -25.99
CA LEU A 200 -44.68 12.03 -25.74
C LEU A 200 -43.30 12.56 -26.15
N ALA A 201 -43.20 13.25 -27.29
CA ALA A 201 -41.95 13.88 -27.75
C ALA A 201 -41.47 14.95 -26.75
N ALA A 202 -42.37 15.83 -26.30
CA ALA A 202 -42.06 16.84 -25.28
C ALA A 202 -41.63 16.19 -23.95
N ARG A 203 -42.29 15.10 -23.54
CA ARG A 203 -41.98 14.39 -22.29
C ARG A 203 -40.66 13.63 -22.36
N ASN A 204 -40.35 13.02 -23.51
CA ASN A 204 -39.05 12.40 -23.78
C ASN A 204 -37.92 13.44 -23.73
N MET A 205 -38.14 14.63 -24.27
CA MET A 205 -37.17 15.72 -24.21
C MET A 205 -36.91 16.16 -22.76
N GLU A 206 -37.95 16.30 -21.95
CA GLU A 206 -37.82 16.64 -20.53
C GLU A 206 -37.17 15.53 -19.71
N LEU A 207 -37.51 14.26 -19.97
CA LEU A 207 -36.86 13.10 -19.35
C LEU A 207 -35.36 13.05 -19.65
N ASN A 208 -34.98 13.20 -20.92
CA ASN A 208 -33.58 13.24 -21.33
C ASN A 208 -32.83 14.41 -20.70
N ARG A 209 -33.46 15.58 -20.56
CA ARG A 209 -32.88 16.75 -19.88
C ARG A 209 -32.65 16.51 -18.39
N GLN A 210 -33.66 16.00 -17.68
CA GLN A 210 -33.53 15.72 -16.24
C GLN A 210 -32.49 14.64 -15.98
N LEU A 211 -32.46 13.63 -16.84
CA LEU A 211 -31.47 12.58 -16.80
C LEU A 211 -30.06 13.14 -16.98
N GLN A 212 -29.78 13.88 -18.06
CA GLN A 212 -28.45 14.45 -18.31
C GLN A 212 -27.95 15.28 -17.13
N GLU A 213 -28.85 16.00 -16.48
CA GLU A 213 -28.49 16.78 -15.29
C GLU A 213 -28.26 15.88 -14.05
N LEU A 214 -28.98 14.76 -13.90
CA LEU A 214 -28.73 13.78 -12.84
C LEU A 214 -27.37 13.11 -13.06
N ILE A 215 -27.07 12.78 -14.31
CA ILE A 215 -25.79 12.24 -14.75
C ILE A 215 -24.66 13.21 -14.41
N ARG A 216 -24.81 14.49 -14.78
CA ARG A 216 -23.84 15.54 -14.48
C ARG A 216 -23.56 15.64 -12.98
N GLN A 217 -24.61 15.63 -12.15
CA GLN A 217 -24.47 15.65 -10.69
C GLN A 217 -23.79 14.40 -10.14
N MET A 218 -24.07 13.22 -10.71
CA MET A 218 -23.39 11.97 -10.33
C MET A 218 -21.92 12.02 -10.68
N ASP A 219 -21.57 12.45 -11.90
CA ASP A 219 -20.18 12.58 -12.35
C ASP A 219 -19.42 13.62 -11.53
N GLU A 220 -20.02 14.78 -11.25
CA GLU A 220 -19.43 15.81 -10.38
C GLU A 220 -19.16 15.28 -8.97
N LYS A 221 -20.10 14.54 -8.39
CA LYS A 221 -19.92 13.95 -7.06
C LYS A 221 -18.85 12.86 -7.05
N VAL A 222 -18.84 11.98 -8.05
CA VAL A 222 -17.78 10.97 -8.22
C VAL A 222 -16.43 11.64 -8.38
N GLN A 223 -16.35 12.74 -9.13
CA GLN A 223 -15.12 13.47 -9.37
C GLN A 223 -14.64 14.24 -8.13
N ALA A 224 -15.56 14.83 -7.36
CA ALA A 224 -15.25 15.47 -6.08
C ALA A 224 -14.74 14.45 -5.04
N ASP A 225 -15.39 13.28 -4.92
CA ASP A 225 -14.95 12.21 -4.02
C ASP A 225 -13.57 11.65 -4.45
N LEU A 226 -13.32 11.52 -5.76
CA LEU A 226 -12.00 11.16 -6.29
C LEU A 226 -10.94 12.20 -5.96
N GLN A 227 -11.23 13.49 -6.16
CA GLN A 227 -10.29 14.57 -5.85
C GLN A 227 -9.96 14.60 -4.37
N LYS A 228 -10.97 14.52 -3.50
CA LYS A 228 -10.79 14.42 -2.05
C LYS A 228 -9.91 13.24 -1.68
N ARG A 229 -10.14 12.07 -2.27
CA ARG A 229 -9.31 10.88 -2.06
C ARG A 229 -7.89 11.03 -2.58
N ASN A 230 -7.69 11.62 -3.74
CA ASN A 230 -6.36 11.89 -4.26
C ASN A 230 -5.60 12.84 -3.31
N THR A 231 -6.27 13.85 -2.76
CA THR A 231 -5.67 14.73 -1.75
C THR A 231 -5.35 13.99 -0.45
N GLU A 232 -6.24 13.13 0.04
CA GLU A 232 -6.01 12.28 1.22
C GLU A 232 -4.85 11.30 0.98
N ILE A 233 -4.75 10.69 -0.20
CA ILE A 233 -3.64 9.81 -0.56
C ILE A 233 -2.33 10.60 -0.63
N THR A 234 -2.32 11.83 -1.17
CA THR A 234 -1.11 12.65 -1.21
C THR A 234 -0.65 13.09 0.18
N THR A 235 -1.57 13.48 1.07
CA THR A 235 -1.22 13.86 2.44
C THR A 235 -0.75 12.66 3.25
N MET A 236 -1.36 11.49 3.05
CA MET A 236 -0.89 10.25 3.66
C MET A 236 0.49 9.83 3.13
N ARG A 237 0.77 10.00 1.83
CA ARG A 237 2.11 9.74 1.26
C ARG A 237 3.16 10.65 1.86
N GLU A 238 2.88 11.94 2.03
CA GLU A 238 3.82 12.87 2.66
C GLU A 238 4.11 12.49 4.12
N GLN A 239 3.08 12.15 4.91
CA GLN A 239 3.27 11.74 6.30
C GLN A 239 4.00 10.39 6.42
N SER A 240 3.63 9.41 5.61
CA SER A 240 4.29 8.08 5.60
C SER A 240 5.75 8.20 5.15
N PHE A 241 6.03 9.04 4.15
CA PHE A 241 7.39 9.27 3.67
C PHE A 241 8.29 9.90 4.75
N ILE A 242 7.78 10.86 5.52
CA ILE A 242 8.51 11.45 6.65
C ILE A 242 8.76 10.43 7.76
N GLN A 243 7.76 9.59 8.09
CA GLN A 243 7.90 8.57 9.15
C GLN A 243 8.86 7.45 8.74
N ILE A 244 8.65 6.83 7.57
CA ILE A 244 9.49 5.76 7.04
C ILE A 244 10.90 6.29 6.76
N GLY A 245 11.02 7.47 6.16
CA GLY A 245 12.30 8.12 5.88
C GLY A 245 13.06 8.47 7.17
N GLY A 246 12.38 9.01 8.18
CA GLY A 246 12.95 9.30 9.49
C GLY A 246 13.45 8.05 10.21
N LEU A 247 12.66 6.96 10.18
CA LEU A 247 13.03 5.68 10.78
C LEU A 247 14.24 5.05 10.08
N THR A 248 14.25 5.07 8.74
CA THR A 248 15.37 4.60 7.92
C THR A 248 16.65 5.39 8.23
N GLY A 249 16.53 6.72 8.32
CA GLY A 249 17.64 7.59 8.72
C GLY A 249 18.14 7.31 10.14
N PHE A 250 17.24 7.05 11.09
CA PHE A 250 17.60 6.73 12.47
C PHE A 250 18.33 5.38 12.58
N VAL A 251 17.88 4.34 11.85
CA VAL A 251 18.57 3.05 11.77
C VAL A 251 19.97 3.21 11.16
N LEU A 252 20.10 3.98 10.07
CA LEU A 252 21.40 4.31 9.45
C LEU A 252 22.34 5.03 10.43
N LEU A 253 21.84 6.01 11.18
CA LEU A 253 22.61 6.73 12.19
C LEU A 253 23.16 5.77 13.26
N LEU A 254 22.34 4.83 13.72
CA LEU A 254 22.77 3.84 14.72
C LEU A 254 23.78 2.84 14.19
N LEU A 255 23.68 2.43 12.93
CA LEU A 255 24.69 1.61 12.28
C LEU A 255 26.03 2.36 12.21
N ILE A 256 26.02 3.66 11.90
CA ILE A 256 27.22 4.50 11.90
C ILE A 256 27.82 4.61 13.31
N ILE A 257 27.01 4.87 14.33
CA ILE A 257 27.47 4.95 15.72
C ILE A 257 28.07 3.61 16.17
N SER A 258 27.38 2.50 15.89
CA SER A 258 27.84 1.15 16.19
C SER A 258 29.19 0.86 15.52
N TYR A 259 29.32 1.20 14.23
CA TYR A 259 30.58 1.07 13.49
C TYR A 259 31.72 1.89 14.12
N ILE A 260 31.46 3.14 14.53
CA ILE A 260 32.46 3.99 15.20
C ILE A 260 32.90 3.39 16.53
N ILE A 261 31.96 2.87 17.34
CA ILE A 261 32.26 2.23 18.63
C ILE A 261 33.14 1.00 18.41
N ILE A 262 32.73 0.10 17.51
CA ILE A 262 33.47 -1.13 17.19
C ILE A 262 34.89 -0.80 16.71
N HIS A 263 35.04 0.16 15.80
CA HIS A 263 36.35 0.56 15.29
C HIS A 263 37.23 1.18 16.38
N ARG A 264 36.67 2.01 17.25
CA ARG A 264 37.39 2.57 18.41
C ARG A 264 37.85 1.49 19.38
N ASP A 265 36.99 0.54 19.70
CA ASP A 265 37.30 -0.55 20.61
C ASP A 265 38.32 -1.53 20.01
N ALA A 266 38.20 -1.86 18.74
CA ALA A 266 39.20 -2.64 18.03
C ALA A 266 40.59 -1.97 18.07
N LYS A 267 40.65 -0.64 17.87
CA LYS A 267 41.89 0.14 18.01
C LYS A 267 42.40 0.18 19.46
N ARG A 268 41.52 0.31 20.46
CA ARG A 268 41.92 0.23 21.88
C ARG A 268 42.53 -1.13 22.20
N ILE A 269 41.85 -2.22 21.83
CA ILE A 269 42.28 -3.59 22.09
C ILE A 269 43.65 -3.86 21.47
N LYS A 270 43.88 -3.43 20.22
CA LYS A 270 45.20 -3.53 19.58
C LYS A 270 46.29 -2.80 20.37
N ARG A 271 46.02 -1.59 20.88
CA ARG A 271 46.98 -0.83 21.71
C ARG A 271 47.26 -1.51 23.05
N TYR A 272 46.22 -2.03 23.71
CA TYR A 272 46.40 -2.77 24.96
C TYR A 272 47.26 -4.01 24.75
N LYS A 273 46.99 -4.80 23.69
CA LYS A 273 47.82 -5.97 23.36
C LYS A 273 49.30 -5.59 23.18
N ARG A 274 49.60 -4.53 22.41
CA ARG A 274 51.00 -4.07 22.23
C ARG A 274 51.67 -3.67 23.54
N LYS A 275 51.00 -2.90 24.39
CA LYS A 275 51.55 -2.50 25.71
C LYS A 275 51.81 -3.71 26.59
N THR A 276 50.92 -4.69 26.59
CA THR A 276 51.11 -5.92 27.37
C THR A 276 52.29 -6.73 26.83
N THR A 277 52.45 -6.84 25.51
CA THR A 277 53.60 -7.52 24.90
C THR A 277 54.92 -6.83 25.25
N ASP A 278 54.98 -5.51 25.12
CA ASP A 278 56.17 -4.70 25.47
C ASP A 278 56.53 -4.84 26.95
N LEU A 279 55.53 -4.82 27.84
CA LEU A 279 55.75 -4.99 29.28
C LEU A 279 56.27 -6.40 29.63
N ILE A 280 55.77 -7.44 28.95
CA ILE A 280 56.26 -8.82 29.10
C ILE A 280 57.72 -8.91 28.63
N GLU A 281 58.05 -8.25 27.52
CA GLU A 281 59.42 -8.22 26.97
C GLU A 281 60.39 -7.51 27.93
N GLN A 282 60.00 -6.35 28.48
CA GLN A 282 60.79 -5.66 29.50
C GLN A 282 60.99 -6.49 30.77
N LEU A 283 59.95 -7.18 31.23
CA LEU A 283 60.04 -8.06 32.39
C LEU A 283 61.02 -9.22 32.13
N LYS A 284 60.97 -9.80 30.92
CA LYS A 284 61.89 -10.87 30.52
C LYS A 284 63.34 -10.41 30.49
N LEU A 285 63.60 -9.22 29.91
CA LEU A 285 64.93 -8.61 29.91
C LEU A 285 65.45 -8.35 31.33
N SER A 286 64.59 -7.85 32.23
CA SER A 286 64.96 -7.60 33.62
C SER A 286 65.29 -8.89 34.37
N ILE A 287 64.54 -9.97 34.13
CA ILE A 287 64.82 -11.30 34.71
C ILE A 287 66.17 -11.81 34.20
N GLU A 288 66.43 -11.74 32.90
CA GLU A 288 67.69 -12.19 32.29
C GLU A 288 68.90 -11.42 32.83
N GLN A 289 68.78 -10.10 33.00
CA GLN A 289 69.80 -9.27 33.63
C GLN A 289 70.05 -9.68 35.09
N ASN A 290 68.98 -9.96 35.85
CA ASN A 290 69.08 -10.38 37.24
C ASN A 290 69.74 -11.76 37.37
N GLU A 291 69.39 -12.71 36.50
CA GLU A 291 70.04 -14.03 36.44
C GLU A 291 71.53 -13.91 36.12
N ALA A 292 71.92 -13.05 35.16
CA ALA A 292 73.32 -12.79 34.84
C ALA A 292 74.09 -12.19 36.03
N LEU A 293 73.49 -11.25 36.76
CA LEU A 293 74.05 -10.67 37.98
C LEU A 293 74.22 -11.73 39.09
N ILE A 294 73.22 -12.56 39.33
CA ILE A 294 73.29 -13.65 40.31
C ILE A 294 74.39 -14.65 39.93
N ALA A 295 74.49 -15.03 38.65
CA ALA A 295 75.51 -15.94 38.16
C ALA A 295 76.92 -15.34 38.33
N SER A 296 77.10 -14.06 38.02
CA SER A 296 78.36 -13.33 38.24
C SER A 296 78.76 -13.32 39.71
N ARG A 297 77.84 -12.94 40.61
CA ARG A 297 78.05 -12.97 42.06
C ARG A 297 78.46 -14.35 42.56
N LYS A 298 77.76 -15.41 42.11
CA LYS A 298 78.07 -16.80 42.47
C LYS A 298 79.48 -17.20 42.00
N LYS A 299 79.88 -16.80 40.79
CA LYS A 299 81.22 -17.07 40.25
C LYS A 299 82.32 -16.40 41.08
N VAL A 300 82.14 -15.13 41.44
CA VAL A 300 83.12 -14.38 42.25
C VAL A 300 83.31 -15.03 43.63
N VAL A 301 82.21 -15.33 44.33
CA VAL A 301 82.26 -15.99 45.65
C VAL A 301 82.93 -17.37 45.57
N HIS A 302 82.61 -18.15 44.53
CA HIS A 302 83.22 -19.45 44.32
C HIS A 302 84.73 -19.36 44.09
N THR A 303 85.18 -18.48 43.19
CA THR A 303 86.60 -18.28 42.90
C THR A 303 87.38 -17.91 44.14
N ILE A 304 86.88 -16.97 44.95
CA ILE A 304 87.56 -16.53 46.17
C ILE A 304 87.61 -17.63 47.21
N THR A 305 86.53 -18.40 47.37
CA THR A 305 86.52 -19.55 48.30
C THR A 305 87.59 -20.58 47.90
N HIS A 306 87.77 -20.81 46.61
CA HIS A 306 88.81 -21.72 46.11
C HIS A 306 90.22 -21.17 46.36
N GLU A 307 90.45 -19.88 46.06
CA GLU A 307 91.75 -19.25 46.26
C GLU A 307 92.13 -19.12 47.74
N LEU A 308 91.18 -18.92 48.65
CA LEU A 308 91.43 -18.87 50.11
C LEU A 308 91.79 -20.24 50.70
N ARG A 309 91.30 -21.34 50.10
CA ARG A 309 91.59 -22.70 50.56
C ARG A 309 93.09 -23.02 50.48
N THR A 310 93.77 -22.59 49.42
CA THR A 310 95.19 -22.85 49.18
C THR A 310 96.12 -22.27 50.27
N PRO A 311 96.10 -20.95 50.59
CA PRO A 311 96.92 -20.39 51.66
C PRO A 311 96.50 -20.92 53.02
N LEU A 312 95.21 -21.15 53.28
CA LEU A 312 94.75 -21.74 54.54
C LEU A 312 95.33 -23.16 54.75
N THR A 313 95.29 -23.99 53.71
CA THR A 313 95.90 -25.34 53.74
C THR A 313 97.41 -25.25 53.97
N THR A 314 98.06 -24.25 53.37
CA THR A 314 99.50 -24.00 53.54
C THR A 314 99.83 -23.58 54.98
N ILE A 315 99.02 -22.69 55.59
CA ILE A 315 99.15 -22.29 56.99
C ILE A 315 99.01 -23.50 57.91
N ILE A 316 97.93 -24.29 57.75
CA ILE A 316 97.67 -25.49 58.55
C ILE A 316 98.84 -26.48 58.45
N GLY A 317 99.30 -26.78 57.23
CA GLY A 317 100.42 -27.69 57.00
C GLY A 317 101.71 -27.22 57.67
N TYR A 318 102.05 -25.93 57.58
CA TYR A 318 103.24 -25.40 58.24
C TYR A 318 103.10 -25.26 59.75
N THR A 319 101.90 -24.99 60.30
CA THR A 319 101.69 -25.00 61.75
C THR A 319 101.78 -26.41 62.31
N GLU A 320 101.30 -27.42 61.59
CA GLU A 320 101.45 -28.83 61.98
C GLU A 320 102.92 -29.28 61.98
N LEU A 321 103.71 -28.84 60.99
CA LEU A 321 105.15 -29.11 60.95
C LEU A 321 105.89 -28.40 62.09
N LEU A 322 105.58 -27.13 62.36
CA LEU A 322 106.08 -26.37 63.51
C LEU A 322 105.77 -27.05 64.84
N TRP A 323 104.55 -27.56 65.01
CA TRP A 323 104.12 -28.28 66.22
C TRP A 323 104.92 -29.57 66.45
N LYS A 324 105.30 -30.26 65.37
CA LYS A 324 106.12 -31.49 65.43
C LYS A 324 107.61 -31.23 65.71
N GLU A 325 108.14 -30.06 65.33
CA GLU A 325 109.59 -29.72 65.39
C GLU A 325 110.01 -28.85 66.60
N CYS A 326 109.19 -28.74 67.65
CA CYS A 326 109.45 -27.90 68.84
C CYS A 326 110.72 -28.19 69.68
N SER A 327 111.69 -28.99 69.20
CA SER A 327 112.91 -29.36 69.93
C SER A 327 114.24 -28.94 69.29
N ASN A 328 114.29 -28.48 68.03
CA ASN A 328 115.55 -28.12 67.36
C ASN A 328 115.47 -26.68 66.82
N GLY A 329 116.32 -25.78 67.33
CA GLY A 329 116.17 -24.32 67.22
C GLY A 329 116.34 -23.66 65.85
N ASN A 330 115.66 -24.09 64.79
CA ASN A 330 115.63 -23.36 63.51
C ASN A 330 114.26 -23.40 62.78
N ASN A 331 113.18 -23.02 63.46
CA ASN A 331 111.81 -23.08 62.93
C ASN A 331 111.37 -21.82 62.13
N VAL A 332 112.32 -20.96 61.78
CA VAL A 332 112.06 -19.64 61.17
C VAL A 332 111.41 -19.76 59.78
N HIS A 333 111.78 -20.75 58.98
CA HIS A 333 111.25 -20.92 57.62
C HIS A 333 109.75 -21.27 57.61
N PHE A 334 109.28 -22.05 58.58
CA PHE A 334 107.85 -22.37 58.71
C PHE A 334 107.03 -21.16 59.15
N LEU A 335 107.54 -20.38 60.11
CA LEU A 335 106.91 -19.11 60.52
C LEU A 335 106.82 -18.12 59.36
N GLN A 336 107.89 -18.02 58.56
CA GLN A 336 107.91 -17.18 57.36
C GLN A 336 106.88 -17.65 56.31
N SER A 337 106.71 -18.96 56.13
CA SER A 337 105.74 -19.52 55.17
C SER A 337 104.28 -19.33 55.61
N ILE A 338 104.00 -19.43 56.92
CA ILE A 338 102.70 -19.09 57.52
C ILE A 338 102.42 -17.60 57.33
N GLN A 339 103.40 -16.73 57.61
CA GLN A 339 103.27 -15.29 57.44
C GLN A 339 102.96 -14.93 55.99
N GLN A 340 103.73 -15.47 55.03
CA GLN A 340 103.51 -15.22 53.61
C GLN A 340 102.14 -15.72 53.13
N SER A 341 101.68 -16.88 53.62
CA SER A 341 100.35 -17.40 53.27
C SER A 341 99.22 -16.58 53.89
N SER A 342 99.42 -16.08 55.11
CA SER A 342 98.48 -15.18 55.79
C SER A 342 98.40 -13.82 55.09
N ASP A 343 99.53 -13.27 54.64
CA ASP A 343 99.58 -12.05 53.85
C ASP A 343 98.86 -12.20 52.51
N ARG A 344 99.08 -13.32 51.79
CA ARG A 344 98.33 -13.64 50.55
C ARG A 344 96.81 -13.73 50.79
N MET A 345 96.39 -14.35 51.89
CA MET A 345 94.98 -14.46 52.26
C MET A 345 94.38 -13.08 52.60
N ARG A 346 95.14 -12.21 53.27
CA ARG A 346 94.75 -10.82 53.55
C ARG A 346 94.54 -10.03 52.27
N ASP A 347 95.45 -10.13 51.31
CA ASP A 347 95.34 -9.41 50.02
C ASP A 347 94.12 -9.85 49.20
N MET A 348 93.78 -11.13 49.27
CA MET A 348 92.60 -11.69 48.61
C MET A 348 91.29 -11.25 49.27
N LEU A 349 91.23 -11.20 50.61
CA LEU A 349 90.10 -10.62 51.34
C LEU A 349 89.93 -9.12 51.04
N ASN A 350 91.04 -8.38 50.95
CA ASN A 350 91.02 -6.98 50.56
C ASN A 350 90.47 -6.80 49.13
N THR A 351 90.85 -7.67 48.19
CA THR A 351 90.35 -7.67 46.81
C THR A 351 88.83 -7.92 46.76
N LEU A 352 88.32 -8.84 47.58
CA LEU A 352 86.88 -9.09 47.70
C LEU A 352 86.13 -7.88 48.27
N LEU A 353 86.69 -7.25 49.31
CA LEU A 353 86.08 -6.06 49.91
C LEU A 353 86.01 -4.91 48.90
N SER A 354 87.06 -4.71 48.09
CA SER A 354 87.07 -3.74 47.00
C SER A 354 86.01 -4.04 45.93
N PHE A 355 85.83 -5.30 45.54
CA PHE A 355 84.76 -5.70 44.63
C PHE A 355 83.37 -5.35 45.15
N PHE A 356 83.08 -5.63 46.43
CA PHE A 356 81.78 -5.26 47.02
C PHE A 356 81.61 -3.75 47.20
N ARG A 357 82.69 -2.99 47.39
CA ARG A 357 82.62 -1.51 47.43
C ARG A 357 82.26 -0.94 46.06
N LEU A 358 82.83 -1.49 44.99
CA LEU A 358 82.49 -1.17 43.60
C LEU A 358 81.05 -1.58 43.25
N ASP A 359 80.61 -2.79 43.61
CA ASP A 359 79.23 -3.29 43.34
C ASP A 359 78.16 -2.45 44.08
N ASN A 360 78.48 -1.93 45.27
CA ASN A 360 77.58 -1.04 46.01
C ASN A 360 77.69 0.44 45.59
N GLY A 361 78.46 0.75 44.53
CA GLY A 361 78.59 2.09 43.98
C GLY A 361 79.28 3.11 44.89
N LYS A 362 80.10 2.66 45.86
CA LYS A 362 80.77 3.55 46.83
C LYS A 362 82.12 4.08 46.40
N GLU A 363 82.68 3.57 45.30
CA GLU A 363 83.86 4.14 44.64
C GLU A 363 83.55 4.22 43.13
N GLN A 364 83.38 5.45 42.63
CA GLN A 364 83.55 5.76 41.21
C GLN A 364 85.06 5.85 40.93
N PRO A 365 85.51 5.50 39.70
CA PRO A 365 86.92 5.31 39.36
C PRO A 365 87.82 6.50 39.68
#